data_AF-A0A7H8SA57-F1
#
_entry.id   AF-A0A7H8SA57-F1
#
_cell.length_a   1.000
_cell.length_b   1.000
_cell.length_c   1.000
_cell.angle_alpha   90.00
_cell.angle_beta   90.00
_cell.angle_gamma   90.00
#
_symmetry.space_group_name_H-M   'P 1'
#
loop_
_entity.id
_entity.type
_entity.pdbx_description
1 polymer ?
#
loop_
_entity_poly.entity_id
_entity_poly.type
_entity_poly.pdbx_seq_one_letter_code
_entity_poly.pdbx_strand_id
1 'polypeptide(L)'
;MPETHDFETELANKYADFLSAKEKEILNPDNAGYKWKRQKLESLYQDTVLKSKYPKEKLQTIEDDVQKEHDDRVNQSEQFKQAYKQNVLEKLQPTREETHYKDAYKRQVLDSLDKQPDEKEEPTEDVQKRNQEMKDFEAKHGYEKVYELKREVLDDIKDMDLTPVQKEKLSQIEKDLEKEKAMKLGKKQNKTHEQEMDM
;
A
#
# COMPACT_ATOMS: atom_id res chain seq x y z
N MET A 1 -31.45 -42.38 27.97
CA MET A 1 -30.31 -42.85 27.16
C MET A 1 -29.10 -42.06 27.60
N PRO A 2 -27.96 -42.67 27.95
CA PRO A 2 -26.75 -41.91 28.27
C PRO A 2 -26.24 -41.21 27.00
N GLU A 3 -26.04 -39.89 27.09
CA GLU A 3 -25.36 -39.12 26.05
C GLU A 3 -23.95 -39.70 25.88
N THR A 4 -23.67 -40.23 24.69
CA THR A 4 -22.33 -40.68 24.36
C THR A 4 -21.51 -39.43 24.06
N HIS A 5 -20.53 -39.15 24.92
CA HIS A 5 -19.64 -38.01 24.75
C HIS A 5 -18.81 -38.19 23.47
N ASP A 6 -18.92 -37.23 22.54
CA ASP A 6 -18.25 -37.28 21.24
C ASP A 6 -16.78 -36.83 21.36
N PHE A 7 -15.93 -37.79 21.71
CA PHE A 7 -14.49 -37.57 21.81
C PHE A 7 -13.82 -37.29 20.47
N GLU A 8 -14.41 -37.66 19.34
CA GLU A 8 -13.80 -37.47 18.02
C GLU A 8 -13.83 -35.99 17.64
N THR A 9 -15.00 -35.37 17.72
CA THR A 9 -15.16 -33.92 17.50
C THR A 9 -14.43 -33.10 18.54
N GLU A 10 -14.43 -33.52 19.81
CA GLU A 10 -13.68 -32.80 20.85
C GLU A 10 -12.17 -32.82 20.58
N LEU A 11 -11.63 -33.98 20.17
CA LEU A 11 -10.22 -34.16 19.90
C LEU A 11 -9.78 -33.37 18.65
N ALA A 12 -10.59 -33.39 17.59
CA ALA A 12 -10.37 -32.58 16.40
C ALA A 12 -10.33 -31.08 16.72
N ASN A 13 -11.31 -30.57 17.48
CA ASN A 13 -11.35 -29.17 17.88
C ASN A 13 -10.16 -28.75 18.74
N LYS A 14 -9.79 -29.57 19.74
CA LYS A 14 -8.64 -29.29 20.61
C LYS A 14 -7.32 -29.32 19.85
N TYR A 15 -7.19 -30.23 18.88
CA TYR A 15 -6.02 -30.28 18.02
C TYR A 15 -5.95 -29.06 17.09
N ALA A 16 -7.07 -28.64 16.51
CA ALA A 16 -7.14 -27.42 15.70
C ALA A 16 -6.78 -26.15 16.50
N ASP A 17 -7.23 -26.05 17.76
CA ASP A 17 -6.86 -24.98 18.68
C ASP A 17 -5.36 -25.00 19.00
N PHE A 18 -4.80 -26.19 19.22
CA PHE A 18 -3.36 -26.37 19.44
C PHE A 18 -2.53 -25.93 18.24
N LEU A 19 -2.89 -26.35 17.02
CA LEU A 19 -2.21 -25.92 15.78
C LEU A 19 -2.27 -24.39 15.61
N SER A 20 -3.44 -23.80 15.83
CA SER A 20 -3.63 -22.35 15.73
C SER A 20 -2.82 -21.57 16.78
N ALA A 21 -2.64 -22.15 17.99
CA ALA A 21 -1.80 -21.55 19.03
C ALA A 21 -0.31 -21.70 18.74
N LYS A 22 0.11 -22.83 18.15
CA LYS A 22 1.47 -23.09 17.70
C LYS A 22 1.88 -22.12 16.59
N GLU A 23 1.00 -21.89 15.60
CA GLU A 23 1.24 -20.89 14.55
C GLU A 23 1.46 -19.49 15.17
N LYS A 24 0.62 -19.08 16.13
CA LYS A 24 0.76 -17.78 16.80
C LYS A 24 2.06 -17.64 17.58
N GLU A 25 2.53 -18.70 18.24
CA GLU A 25 3.84 -18.71 18.90
C GLU A 25 4.98 -18.55 17.89
N ILE A 26 4.95 -19.28 16.77
CA ILE A 26 5.96 -19.17 15.70
C ILE A 26 6.02 -17.76 15.13
N LEU A 27 4.85 -17.13 14.91
CA LEU A 27 4.76 -15.76 14.41
C LEU A 27 5.17 -14.70 15.45
N ASN A 28 5.22 -15.04 16.74
CA ASN A 28 5.47 -14.10 17.83
C ASN A 28 6.40 -14.72 18.90
N PRO A 29 7.66 -15.02 18.55
CA PRO A 29 8.57 -15.79 19.41
C PRO A 29 8.90 -15.10 20.73
N ASP A 30 8.88 -13.76 20.77
CA ASP A 30 9.22 -12.98 21.96
C ASP A 30 8.07 -12.86 22.97
N ASN A 31 6.87 -13.32 22.62
CA ASN A 31 5.71 -13.22 23.48
C ASN A 31 5.48 -14.52 24.27
N ALA A 32 5.96 -14.50 25.52
CA ALA A 32 5.82 -15.61 26.46
C ALA A 32 4.35 -16.05 26.71
N GLY A 33 3.38 -15.16 26.50
CA GLY A 33 1.96 -15.47 26.63
C GLY A 33 1.46 -16.47 25.57
N TYR A 34 1.95 -16.38 24.33
CA TYR A 34 1.58 -17.34 23.28
C TYR A 34 2.18 -18.72 23.54
N LYS A 35 3.45 -18.77 24.00
CA LYS A 35 4.07 -20.01 24.45
C LYS A 35 3.23 -20.68 25.53
N TRP A 36 2.87 -19.95 26.60
CA TRP A 36 2.03 -20.48 27.68
C TRP A 36 0.68 -20.99 27.15
N LYS A 37 0.01 -20.23 26.28
CA LYS A 37 -1.26 -20.62 25.67
C LYS A 37 -1.13 -21.91 24.85
N ARG A 38 -0.06 -22.04 24.04
CA ARG A 38 0.24 -23.26 23.29
C ARG A 38 0.42 -24.46 24.23
N GLN A 39 1.19 -24.34 25.31
CA GLN A 39 1.40 -25.46 26.24
C GLN A 39 0.11 -25.87 26.97
N LYS A 40 -0.73 -24.89 27.31
CA LYS A 40 -2.04 -25.16 27.93
C LYS A 40 -2.93 -25.96 26.98
N LEU A 41 -3.02 -25.57 25.71
CA LEU A 41 -3.84 -26.25 24.72
C LEU A 41 -3.29 -27.63 24.36
N GLU A 42 -1.97 -27.79 24.28
CA GLU A 42 -1.31 -29.09 24.13
C GLU A 42 -1.68 -30.03 25.28
N SER A 43 -1.64 -29.54 26.53
CA SER A 43 -2.02 -30.34 27.70
C SER A 43 -3.49 -30.76 27.66
N LEU A 44 -4.40 -29.87 27.24
CA LEU A 44 -5.83 -30.17 27.11
C LEU A 44 -6.11 -31.19 26.00
N TYR A 45 -5.37 -31.11 24.90
CA TYR A 45 -5.42 -32.09 23.81
C TYR A 45 -4.98 -33.48 24.32
N GLN A 46 -3.81 -33.56 24.95
CA GLN A 46 -3.28 -34.81 25.49
C GLN A 46 -4.20 -35.45 26.55
N ASP A 47 -4.83 -34.66 27.41
CA ASP A 47 -5.84 -35.15 28.36
C ASP A 47 -7.05 -35.79 27.64
N THR A 48 -7.52 -35.18 26.55
CA THR A 48 -8.61 -35.76 25.73
C THR A 48 -8.17 -37.02 24.99
N VAL A 49 -6.95 -37.09 24.48
CA VAL A 49 -6.36 -38.30 23.88
C VAL A 49 -6.38 -39.47 24.89
N LEU A 50 -5.99 -39.21 26.14
CA LEU A 50 -6.01 -40.22 27.20
C LEU A 50 -7.43 -40.65 27.58
N LYS A 51 -8.38 -39.71 27.61
CA LYS A 51 -9.79 -39.97 27.94
C LYS A 51 -10.53 -40.74 26.84
N SER A 52 -10.22 -40.47 25.56
CA SER A 52 -10.89 -41.11 24.42
C SER A 52 -10.52 -42.60 24.29
N LYS A 53 -9.33 -42.99 24.77
CA LYS A 53 -8.77 -44.36 24.68
C LYS A 53 -8.74 -44.91 23.25
N TYR A 54 -8.63 -44.02 22.25
CA TYR A 54 -8.55 -44.44 20.86
C TYR A 54 -7.21 -45.10 20.55
N PRO A 55 -7.18 -46.07 19.61
CA PRO A 55 -5.93 -46.60 19.11
C PRO A 55 -5.16 -45.51 18.37
N LYS A 56 -3.83 -45.66 18.32
CA LYS A 56 -2.92 -44.70 17.69
C LYS A 56 -3.31 -44.39 16.23
N GLU A 57 -3.74 -45.40 15.48
CA GLU A 57 -4.15 -45.24 14.08
C GLU A 57 -5.34 -44.28 13.94
N LYS A 58 -6.35 -44.41 14.81
CA LYS A 58 -7.53 -43.53 14.78
C LYS A 58 -7.16 -42.10 15.20
N LEU A 59 -6.30 -41.93 16.19
CA LEU A 59 -5.79 -40.61 16.60
C LEU A 59 -5.06 -39.93 15.45
N GLN A 60 -4.20 -40.69 14.75
CA GLN A 60 -3.42 -40.18 13.65
C GLN A 60 -4.30 -39.74 12.47
N THR A 61 -5.35 -40.50 12.13
CA THR A 61 -6.31 -40.07 11.10
C THR A 61 -6.97 -38.73 11.44
N ILE A 62 -7.40 -38.55 12.69
CA ILE A 62 -8.01 -37.29 13.13
C ILE A 62 -6.99 -36.14 13.08
N GLU A 63 -5.76 -36.37 13.53
CA GLU A 63 -4.68 -35.38 13.46
C GLU A 63 -4.36 -34.99 12.02
N ASP A 64 -4.24 -35.97 11.11
CA ASP A 64 -3.91 -35.74 9.70
C ASP A 64 -4.99 -34.93 8.98
N ASP A 65 -6.28 -35.25 9.21
CA ASP A 65 -7.40 -34.53 8.61
C ASP A 65 -7.44 -33.06 9.07
N VAL A 66 -7.29 -32.83 10.37
CA VAL A 66 -7.29 -31.48 10.95
C VAL A 66 -6.04 -30.69 10.53
N GLN A 67 -4.88 -31.34 10.45
CA GLN A 67 -3.64 -30.72 9.97
C GLN A 67 -3.79 -30.28 8.51
N LYS A 68 -4.37 -31.12 7.67
CA LYS A 68 -4.62 -30.81 6.26
C LYS A 68 -5.56 -29.60 6.10
N GLU A 69 -6.68 -29.57 6.83
CA GLU A 69 -7.59 -28.41 6.79
C GLU A 69 -6.90 -27.13 7.30
N HIS A 70 -6.07 -27.25 8.33
CA HIS A 70 -5.29 -26.13 8.84
C HIS A 70 -4.32 -25.59 7.78
N ASP A 71 -3.56 -26.47 7.12
CA ASP A 71 -2.57 -26.09 6.11
C ASP A 71 -3.23 -25.48 4.87
N ASP A 72 -4.36 -26.03 4.42
CA ASP A 72 -5.15 -25.46 3.32
C ASP A 72 -5.62 -24.05 3.65
N ARG A 73 -6.11 -23.82 4.89
CA ARG A 73 -6.54 -22.50 5.36
C ARG A 73 -5.39 -21.50 5.44
N VAL A 74 -4.23 -21.92 5.97
CA VAL A 74 -3.04 -21.07 6.05
C VAL A 74 -2.57 -20.69 4.65
N ASN A 75 -2.46 -21.65 3.74
CA ASN A 75 -2.06 -21.42 2.36
C ASN A 75 -2.99 -20.44 1.64
N GLN A 76 -4.32 -20.61 1.77
CA GLN A 76 -5.29 -19.66 1.21
C GLN A 76 -5.11 -18.25 1.80
N SER A 77 -4.87 -18.14 3.11
CA SER A 77 -4.60 -16.85 3.75
C SER A 77 -3.32 -16.20 3.24
N GLU A 78 -2.25 -16.97 3.05
CA GLU A 78 -0.98 -16.48 2.51
C GLU A 78 -1.12 -16.00 1.07
N GLN A 79 -1.81 -16.77 0.22
CA GLN A 79 -2.09 -16.37 -1.16
C GLN A 79 -2.88 -15.06 -1.20
N PHE A 80 -3.90 -14.92 -0.34
CA PHE A 80 -4.65 -13.67 -0.23
C PHE A 80 -3.77 -12.50 0.22
N LYS A 81 -2.94 -12.69 1.26
CA LYS A 81 -2.01 -11.64 1.74
C LYS A 81 -1.03 -11.22 0.66
N GLN A 82 -0.50 -12.17 -0.11
CA GLN A 82 0.40 -11.91 -1.23
C GLN A 82 -0.30 -11.14 -2.35
N ALA A 83 -1.51 -11.57 -2.75
CA ALA A 83 -2.30 -10.88 -3.77
C ALA A 83 -2.67 -9.45 -3.35
N TYR A 84 -3.06 -9.26 -2.08
CA TYR A 84 -3.35 -7.93 -1.54
C TYR A 84 -2.10 -7.04 -1.52
N LYS A 85 -0.96 -7.56 -1.05
CA LYS A 85 0.33 -6.84 -1.09
C LYS A 85 0.67 -6.43 -2.52
N GLN A 86 0.51 -7.33 -3.48
CA GLN A 86 0.78 -7.03 -4.88
C GLN A 86 -0.14 -5.93 -5.43
N ASN A 87 -1.44 -5.99 -5.11
CA ASN A 87 -2.40 -4.97 -5.55
C ASN A 87 -2.10 -3.59 -4.95
N VAL A 88 -1.69 -3.54 -3.68
CA VAL A 88 -1.27 -2.29 -3.03
C VAL A 88 0.00 -1.75 -3.71
N LEU A 89 1.00 -2.60 -3.96
CA LEU A 89 2.21 -2.19 -4.66
C LEU A 89 1.93 -1.66 -6.07
N GLU A 90 1.08 -2.34 -6.84
CA GLU A 90 0.67 -1.91 -8.18
C GLU A 90 -0.01 -0.53 -8.16
N LYS A 91 -0.88 -0.26 -7.17
CA LYS A 91 -1.53 1.05 -7.00
C LYS A 91 -0.58 2.16 -6.55
N LEU A 92 0.52 1.80 -5.89
CA LEU A 92 1.55 2.75 -5.46
C LEU A 92 2.56 3.06 -6.57
N GLN A 93 2.63 2.24 -7.62
CA GLN A 93 3.50 2.53 -8.74
C GLN A 93 3.01 3.79 -9.49
N PRO A 94 3.92 4.73 -9.82
CA PRO A 94 3.57 5.84 -10.69
C PRO A 94 2.97 5.30 -11.97
N THR A 95 1.82 5.84 -12.37
CA THR A 95 1.22 5.41 -13.64
C THR A 95 2.12 5.82 -14.80
N ARG A 96 1.98 5.12 -15.93
CA ARG A 96 2.68 5.51 -17.16
C ARG A 96 2.39 6.98 -17.51
N GLU A 97 1.12 7.41 -17.42
CA GLU A 97 0.72 8.80 -17.67
C GLU A 97 1.42 9.79 -16.71
N GLU A 98 1.49 9.48 -15.41
CA GLU A 98 2.21 10.31 -14.42
C GLU A 98 3.71 10.42 -14.73
N THR A 99 4.34 9.32 -15.15
CA THR A 99 5.77 9.31 -15.49
C THR A 99 6.04 10.17 -16.73
N HIS A 100 5.24 10.03 -17.79
CA HIS A 100 5.34 10.88 -18.99
C HIS A 100 5.10 12.36 -18.67
N TYR A 101 4.13 12.65 -17.80
CA TYR A 101 3.86 14.02 -17.36
C TYR A 101 5.06 14.61 -16.60
N LYS A 102 5.63 13.87 -15.64
CA LYS A 102 6.83 14.30 -14.89
C LYS A 102 8.01 14.58 -15.82
N ASP A 103 8.28 13.68 -16.75
CA ASP A 103 9.38 13.85 -17.72
C ASP A 103 9.17 15.06 -18.63
N ALA A 104 7.93 15.26 -19.12
CA ALA A 104 7.57 16.40 -19.94
C ALA A 104 7.72 17.73 -19.18
N TYR A 105 7.22 17.78 -17.94
CA TYR A 105 7.32 18.96 -17.09
C TYR A 105 8.78 19.24 -16.69
N LYS A 106 9.57 18.20 -16.40
CA LYS A 106 11.01 18.31 -16.09
C LYS A 106 11.77 18.97 -17.24
N ARG A 107 11.53 18.51 -18.47
CA ARG A 107 12.10 19.12 -19.68
C ARG A 107 11.65 20.57 -19.85
N GLN A 108 10.38 20.87 -19.64
CA GLN A 108 9.87 22.25 -19.73
C GLN A 108 10.55 23.20 -18.72
N VAL A 109 10.79 22.73 -17.49
CA VAL A 109 11.50 23.51 -16.46
C VAL A 109 12.97 23.67 -16.85
N LEU A 110 13.64 22.60 -17.25
CA LEU A 110 15.04 22.66 -17.68
C LEU A 110 15.23 23.59 -18.89
N ASP A 111 14.36 23.52 -19.91
CA ASP A 111 14.37 24.45 -21.04
C ASP A 111 14.20 25.91 -20.58
N SER A 112 13.39 26.15 -19.55
CA SER A 112 13.19 27.50 -18.99
C SER A 112 14.41 27.98 -18.18
N LEU A 113 15.17 27.04 -17.60
CA LEU A 113 16.41 27.32 -16.86
C LEU A 113 17.59 27.57 -17.82
N ASP A 114 17.73 26.73 -18.86
CA ASP A 114 18.82 26.73 -19.85
C ASP A 114 18.67 27.75 -20.97
N LYS A 115 17.49 28.36 -21.16
CA LYS A 115 17.33 29.54 -22.00
C LYS A 115 18.20 30.69 -21.49
N GLN A 116 19.45 30.73 -21.95
CA GLN A 116 20.11 31.96 -22.39
C GLN A 116 19.44 32.42 -23.69
N PRO A 117 19.46 33.73 -24.02
CA PRO A 117 18.69 34.30 -25.13
C PRO A 117 19.13 33.86 -26.54
N ASP A 118 19.95 32.83 -26.70
CA ASP A 118 20.32 32.28 -28.01
C ASP A 118 20.30 30.75 -28.03
N GLU A 119 19.58 30.22 -29.02
CA GLU A 119 19.67 28.89 -29.65
C GLU A 119 19.36 27.61 -28.84
N LYS A 120 18.18 27.03 -29.12
CA LYS A 120 17.99 25.87 -30.02
C LYS A 120 16.53 25.45 -29.98
N GLU A 121 15.81 25.72 -31.08
CA GLU A 121 14.44 25.30 -31.26
C GLU A 121 14.41 23.77 -31.47
N GLU A 122 13.89 23.03 -30.49
CA GLU A 122 13.29 21.71 -30.77
C GLU A 122 12.24 21.90 -31.89
N PRO A 123 12.00 20.88 -32.76
CA PRO A 123 10.95 20.97 -33.76
C PRO A 123 9.64 21.37 -33.07
N THR A 124 9.09 22.51 -33.48
CA THR A 124 7.98 23.22 -32.82
C THR A 124 6.74 22.33 -32.63
N GLU A 125 6.56 21.32 -33.47
CA GLU A 125 5.47 20.35 -33.41
C GLU A 125 5.57 19.42 -32.19
N ASP A 126 6.76 18.94 -31.82
CA ASP A 126 6.94 18.01 -30.68
C ASP A 126 6.74 18.74 -29.34
N VAL A 127 7.17 20.00 -29.26
CA VAL A 127 6.94 20.86 -28.08
C VAL A 127 5.45 21.17 -27.94
N GLN A 128 4.76 21.47 -29.04
CA GLN A 128 3.32 21.72 -29.03
C GLN A 128 2.53 20.48 -28.60
N LYS A 129 2.87 19.31 -29.15
CA LYS A 129 2.23 18.05 -28.80
C LYS A 129 2.44 17.71 -27.32
N ARG A 130 3.66 17.84 -26.81
CA ARG A 130 4.00 17.65 -25.38
C ARG A 130 3.22 18.59 -24.47
N ASN A 131 3.12 19.87 -24.84
CA ASN A 131 2.36 20.86 -24.08
C ASN A 131 0.86 20.56 -24.08
N GLN A 132 0.33 20.02 -25.18
CA GLN A 132 -1.07 19.61 -25.25
C GLN A 132 -1.32 18.40 -24.36
N GLU A 133 -0.46 17.38 -24.39
CA GLU A 133 -0.55 16.19 -23.54
C GLU A 133 -0.49 16.55 -22.04
N MET A 134 0.38 17.49 -21.65
CA MET A 134 0.41 18.02 -20.28
C MET A 134 -0.89 18.73 -19.89
N LYS A 135 -1.46 19.56 -20.78
CA LYS A 135 -2.74 20.25 -20.53
C LYS A 135 -3.90 19.27 -20.41
N ASP A 136 -3.93 18.25 -21.25
CA ASP A 136 -4.96 17.22 -21.21
C ASP A 136 -4.84 16.41 -19.91
N PHE A 137 -3.62 16.12 -19.45
CA PHE A 137 -3.38 15.52 -18.14
C PHE A 137 -3.86 16.44 -17.00
N GLU A 138 -3.52 17.73 -17.03
CA GLU A 138 -3.97 18.71 -16.04
C GLU A 138 -5.49 18.90 -16.02
N ALA A 139 -6.17 18.73 -17.15
CA ALA A 139 -7.63 18.79 -17.24
C ALA A 139 -8.30 17.51 -16.73
N LYS A 140 -7.68 16.35 -16.98
CA LYS A 140 -8.17 15.03 -16.58
C LYS A 140 -7.93 14.77 -15.08
N HIS A 141 -6.84 15.28 -14.53
CA HIS A 141 -6.44 15.06 -13.14
C HIS A 141 -6.70 16.28 -12.27
N GLY A 142 -7.07 16.05 -11.01
CA GLY A 142 -7.29 17.15 -10.06
C GLY A 142 -6.02 17.96 -9.80
N TYR A 143 -6.19 19.26 -9.51
CA TYR A 143 -5.07 20.18 -9.25
C TYR A 143 -4.09 19.68 -8.19
N GLU A 144 -4.59 19.03 -7.13
CA GLU A 144 -3.78 18.47 -6.05
C GLU A 144 -2.75 17.45 -6.57
N LYS A 145 -3.20 16.50 -7.40
CA LYS A 145 -2.34 15.49 -8.02
C LYS A 145 -1.30 16.13 -8.94
N VAL A 146 -1.72 17.10 -9.76
CA VAL A 146 -0.81 17.86 -10.64
C VAL A 146 0.27 18.59 -9.83
N TYR A 147 -0.12 19.25 -8.74
CA TYR A 147 0.80 19.98 -7.87
C TYR A 147 1.84 19.05 -7.24
N GLU A 148 1.43 17.88 -6.73
CA GLU A 148 2.37 16.89 -6.17
C GLU A 148 3.40 16.45 -7.20
N LEU A 149 2.97 16.12 -8.43
CA LEU A 149 3.86 15.72 -9.52
C LEU A 149 4.83 16.85 -9.90
N LYS A 150 4.34 18.09 -10.00
CA LYS A 150 5.20 19.26 -10.29
C LYS A 150 6.22 19.51 -9.18
N ARG A 151 5.81 19.39 -7.90
CA ARG A 151 6.70 19.55 -6.74
C ARG A 151 7.82 18.52 -6.74
N GLU A 152 7.49 17.25 -6.96
CA GLU A 152 8.49 16.17 -7.03
C GLU A 152 9.51 16.42 -8.13
N VAL A 153 9.07 16.87 -9.31
CA VAL A 153 9.97 17.25 -10.41
C VAL A 153 10.87 18.43 -10.05
N LEU A 154 10.37 19.44 -9.33
CA LEU A 154 11.19 20.57 -8.90
C LEU A 154 12.24 20.15 -7.87
N ASP A 155 11.89 19.25 -6.95
CA ASP A 155 12.81 18.67 -5.97
C ASP A 155 13.90 17.83 -6.68
N ASP A 156 13.53 17.00 -7.67
CA ASP A 156 14.48 16.27 -8.52
C ASP A 156 15.47 17.19 -9.27
N ILE A 157 14.99 18.34 -9.78
CA ILE A 157 15.84 19.30 -10.50
C ILE A 157 16.77 20.03 -9.52
N LYS A 158 16.34 20.25 -8.28
CA LYS A 158 17.11 20.92 -7.24
C LYS A 158 18.31 20.10 -6.77
N ASP A 159 18.18 18.78 -6.82
CA ASP A 159 19.26 17.82 -6.55
C ASP A 159 20.29 17.75 -7.70
N MET A 160 20.05 18.41 -8.83
CA MET A 160 21.02 18.52 -9.93
C MET A 160 22.05 19.64 -9.67
N ASP A 161 23.21 19.55 -10.33
CA ASP A 161 24.28 20.55 -10.28
C ASP A 161 23.90 21.84 -11.03
N LEU A 162 23.00 22.63 -10.44
CA LEU A 162 22.53 23.91 -11.00
C LEU A 162 23.49 25.07 -10.66
N THR A 163 23.67 25.97 -11.62
CA THR A 163 24.34 27.26 -11.39
C THR A 163 23.53 28.16 -10.44
N PRO A 164 24.14 29.15 -9.77
CA PRO A 164 23.42 30.06 -8.88
C PRO A 164 22.23 30.77 -9.53
N VAL A 165 22.36 31.13 -10.81
CA VAL A 165 21.30 31.79 -11.60
C VAL A 165 20.14 30.82 -11.89
N GLN A 166 20.45 29.56 -12.25
CA GLN A 166 19.42 28.53 -12.42
C GLN A 166 18.71 28.21 -11.10
N LYS A 167 19.43 28.21 -9.96
CA LYS A 167 18.83 28.04 -8.63
C LYS A 167 17.86 29.16 -8.27
N GLU A 168 18.19 30.41 -8.59
CA GLU A 168 17.29 31.55 -8.38
C GLU A 168 16.02 31.45 -9.24
N LYS A 169 16.18 31.12 -10.53
CA LYS A 169 15.05 30.86 -11.43
C LYS A 169 14.19 29.70 -10.94
N LEU A 170 14.78 28.59 -10.51
CA LEU A 170 14.06 27.45 -9.95
C LEU A 170 13.29 27.84 -8.69
N SER A 171 13.89 28.62 -7.78
CA SER A 171 13.22 29.13 -6.58
C SER A 171 12.03 30.03 -6.93
N GLN A 172 12.11 30.80 -8.01
CA GLN A 172 10.98 31.60 -8.49
C GLN A 172 9.83 30.70 -8.99
N ILE A 173 10.15 29.66 -9.75
CA ILE A 173 9.17 28.66 -10.22
C ILE A 173 8.50 27.95 -9.03
N GLU A 174 9.26 27.56 -8.00
CA GLU A 174 8.72 26.99 -6.75
C GLU A 174 7.74 27.95 -6.07
N LYS A 175 8.12 29.23 -5.92
CA LYS A 175 7.26 30.25 -5.28
C LYS A 175 5.97 30.46 -6.05
N ASP A 176 6.03 30.48 -7.38
CA ASP A 176 4.84 30.69 -8.20
C ASP A 176 3.90 29.47 -8.16
N LEU A 177 4.46 28.25 -8.10
CA LEU A 177 3.69 27.03 -7.86
C LEU A 177 2.99 27.03 -6.49
N GLU A 178 3.68 27.45 -5.42
CA GLU A 178 3.08 27.57 -4.08
C GLU A 178 1.98 28.65 -4.02
N LYS A 179 2.17 29.78 -4.70
CA LYS A 179 1.13 30.80 -4.84
C LYS A 179 -0.08 30.26 -5.58
N GLU A 180 0.14 29.54 -6.67
CA GLU A 180 -0.94 28.92 -7.43
C GLU A 180 -1.72 27.93 -6.55
N LYS A 181 -1.01 27.12 -5.75
CA LYS A 181 -1.62 26.21 -4.78
C LYS A 181 -2.49 26.94 -3.78
N ALA A 182 -1.96 28.01 -3.17
CA ALA A 182 -2.70 28.83 -2.24
C ALA A 182 -3.97 29.42 -2.89
N MET A 183 -3.91 29.85 -4.16
CA MET A 183 -5.08 30.39 -4.87
C MET A 183 -6.11 29.34 -5.27
N LYS A 184 -5.68 28.15 -5.67
CA LYS A 184 -6.55 27.07 -6.17
C LYS A 184 -7.18 26.26 -5.04
N LEU A 185 -6.40 25.93 -4.00
CA LEU A 185 -6.84 25.14 -2.85
C LEU A 185 -7.30 26.00 -1.67
N GLY A 186 -6.74 27.20 -1.47
CA GLY A 186 -7.18 28.12 -0.41
C GLY A 186 -8.59 28.69 -0.62
N LYS A 187 -9.14 28.67 -1.85
CA LYS A 187 -10.52 29.07 -2.13
C LYS A 187 -11.58 28.05 -1.67
N LYS A 188 -11.21 26.82 -1.29
CA LYS A 188 -12.18 25.84 -0.77
C LYS A 188 -12.75 26.21 0.60
N GLN A 189 -12.08 27.02 1.42
CA GLN A 189 -12.61 27.39 2.74
C GLN A 189 -13.68 28.49 2.70
N ASN A 190 -13.72 29.34 1.66
CA ASN A 190 -14.69 30.45 1.62
C ASN A 190 -16.01 30.09 0.94
N LYS A 191 -16.10 28.97 0.20
CA LYS A 191 -17.33 28.60 -0.50
C LYS A 191 -18.33 27.80 0.34
N THR A 192 -17.91 27.25 1.48
CA THR A 192 -18.81 26.53 2.40
C THR A 192 -19.56 27.46 3.35
N HIS A 193 -19.17 28.73 3.47
CA HIS A 193 -19.81 29.67 4.40
C HIS A 193 -20.88 30.58 3.75
N GLU A 194 -20.93 30.68 2.42
CA GLU A 194 -21.92 31.51 1.72
C GLU A 194 -23.22 30.75 1.36
N GLN A 195 -23.29 29.42 1.57
CA GLN A 195 -24.50 28.63 1.31
C GLN A 195 -25.38 28.35 2.54
N GLU A 196 -24.99 28.78 3.75
CA GLU A 196 -25.81 28.64 4.97
C GLU A 196 -26.56 29.93 5.38
N MET A 197 -26.42 31.04 4.65
CA MET A 197 -27.12 32.30 4.95
C MET A 197 -28.29 32.65 4.01
N ASP A 198 -28.82 31.65 3.29
CA ASP A 198 -29.97 31.85 2.39
C ASP A 198 -31.04 30.73 2.52
N MET A 199 -31.36 30.34 3.76
CA MET A 199 -32.61 29.65 4.13
C MET A 199 -33.26 30.29 5.35
#